data_AF-A0A382CXT8-F1
#
_entry.id   AF-A0A382CXT8-F1
#
_cell.length_a   1.000
_cell.length_b   1.000
_cell.length_c   1.000
_cell.angle_alpha   90.00
_cell.angle_beta   90.00
_cell.angle_gamma   90.00
#
_symmetry.space_group_name_H-M   'P 1'
#
loop_
_entity.id
_entity.type
_entity.pdbx_description
1 polymer ?
#
loop_
_entity_poly.entity_id
_entity_poly.type
_entity_poly.pdbx_seq_one_letter_code
_entity_poly.pdbx_strand_id
1 'polypeptide(L)'
;MPTNLSLLDDSQVQDSLKNNSLKIGVVGIGRIGLPTALCIANSGLETIGIDIDENLVSMINSKDYPLKDEPEFDKIFKNVISQKKFSATTDIVKAIPKCDIILLSLPTPMNDQNIPDYTALLDIGRSLNTLLTNGQIVIVESTVEPGFVENELLNSIEGSEKSLESGVDFHLAVCPETANPGEIMKDFQKLPRLVGSIDAKISSIVSALYTHVFSVELIQMPNCKTANAVKLTTNVFRDINIAFVNELALLFEKLGIDTYTVIDAAKKKYNFQPHFPGPGVGGPCLPVNSYQYLNSSKKIDQNLLKIVQEARRINEYMPQHVVDLLIDAFSESNRKLDNSTIALLGISYKPNVHDVQIAPSEDIIKLLNTKNVKLKIFDPYFMSETVFGHKIENSISDTIIDSDAVIIITGHKEFEELNLETLSNSKNKSILIDCTGKINPKDAKSRGIIFRGIGRGDYI
;
A
#
# COMPACT_ATOMS: atom_id res chain seq x y z
N MET A 1 -10.41 15.96 33.17
CA MET A 1 -10.40 14.49 33.16
C MET A 1 -11.14 14.06 31.92
N PRO A 2 -10.76 12.94 31.28
CA PRO A 2 -11.49 12.39 30.15
C PRO A 2 -12.96 12.14 30.51
N THR A 3 -13.82 12.38 29.53
CA THR A 3 -15.25 12.11 29.58
C THR A 3 -15.44 10.63 29.28
N ASN A 4 -16.16 9.92 30.16
CA ASN A 4 -16.55 8.56 29.85
C ASN A 4 -17.66 8.57 28.78
N LEU A 5 -17.24 8.46 27.52
CA LEU A 5 -18.13 8.55 26.36
C LEU A 5 -19.15 7.41 26.31
N SER A 6 -18.83 6.25 26.88
CA SER A 6 -19.75 5.11 26.89
C SER A 6 -20.96 5.31 27.80
N LEU A 7 -20.96 6.35 28.65
CA LEU A 7 -22.12 6.71 29.48
C LEU A 7 -23.03 7.74 28.82
N LEU A 8 -22.58 8.40 27.75
CA LEU A 8 -23.35 9.42 27.05
C LEU A 8 -24.39 8.79 26.12
N ASP A 9 -25.51 9.48 25.91
CA ASP A 9 -26.44 9.19 24.81
C ASP A 9 -25.98 9.86 23.50
N ASP A 10 -26.63 9.52 22.38
CA ASP A 10 -26.28 10.05 21.06
C ASP A 10 -26.36 11.58 20.99
N SER A 11 -27.32 12.21 21.68
CA SER A 11 -27.45 13.67 21.71
C SER A 11 -26.29 14.32 22.43
N GLN A 12 -25.89 13.77 23.58
CA GLN A 12 -24.77 14.27 24.37
C GLN A 12 -23.43 14.11 23.65
N VAL A 13 -23.25 13.01 22.90
CA VAL A 13 -22.08 12.82 22.03
C VAL A 13 -22.03 13.88 20.93
N GLN A 14 -23.17 14.12 20.26
CA GLN A 14 -23.27 15.16 19.23
C GLN A 14 -23.01 16.56 19.77
N ASP A 15 -23.51 16.87 20.96
CA ASP A 15 -23.26 18.15 21.62
C ASP A 15 -21.78 18.32 21.99
N SER A 16 -21.13 17.24 22.44
CA SER A 16 -19.70 17.25 22.75
C SER A 16 -18.84 17.51 21.51
N LEU A 17 -19.21 16.91 20.38
CA LEU A 17 -18.56 17.15 19.08
C LEU A 17 -18.77 18.59 18.59
N LYS A 18 -20.02 19.09 18.60
CA LYS A 18 -20.35 20.46 18.15
C LYS A 18 -19.70 21.54 19.01
N ASN A 19 -19.64 21.32 20.33
CA ASN A 19 -19.01 22.24 21.26
C ASN A 19 -17.49 22.10 21.31
N ASN A 20 -16.91 21.18 20.54
CA ASN A 20 -15.48 20.87 20.50
C ASN A 20 -14.90 20.56 21.89
N SER A 21 -15.66 19.85 22.73
CA SER A 21 -15.26 19.54 24.10
C SER A 21 -14.44 18.25 24.21
N LEU A 22 -14.33 17.47 23.12
CA LEU A 22 -13.54 16.25 23.08
C LEU A 22 -12.08 16.53 22.71
N LYS A 23 -11.18 15.76 23.33
CA LYS A 23 -9.75 15.78 23.08
C LYS A 23 -9.29 14.45 22.50
N ILE A 24 -8.52 14.52 21.43
CA ILE A 24 -8.10 13.34 20.66
C ILE A 24 -6.59 13.18 20.74
N GLY A 25 -6.13 11.98 21.07
CA GLY A 25 -4.72 11.60 20.97
C GLY A 25 -4.51 10.77 19.71
N VAL A 26 -3.45 11.03 18.94
CA VAL A 26 -3.08 10.20 17.79
C VAL A 26 -1.65 9.71 17.99
N VAL A 27 -1.50 8.40 18.19
CA VAL A 27 -0.21 7.72 18.40
C VAL A 27 0.30 7.18 17.08
N GLY A 28 1.50 7.63 16.68
CA GLY A 28 2.06 7.44 15.35
C GLY A 28 1.56 8.55 14.42
N ILE A 29 2.31 9.64 14.31
CA ILE A 29 2.01 10.79 13.44
C ILE A 29 2.96 10.83 12.23
N GLY A 30 3.19 9.66 11.65
CA GLY A 30 3.90 9.51 10.39
C GLY A 30 3.02 9.80 9.17
N ARG A 31 3.24 9.06 8.08
CA ARG A 31 2.61 9.26 6.77
C ARG A 31 1.08 9.32 6.80
N ILE A 32 0.43 8.46 7.59
CA ILE A 32 -1.05 8.38 7.67
C ILE A 32 -1.58 9.13 8.89
N GLY A 33 -1.01 8.88 10.07
CA GLY A 33 -1.55 9.43 11.31
C GLY A 33 -1.45 10.95 11.44
N LEU A 34 -0.44 11.60 10.86
CA LEU A 34 -0.39 13.08 10.86
C LEU A 34 -1.54 13.68 10.03
N PRO A 35 -1.75 13.30 8.75
CA PRO A 35 -2.95 13.69 8.01
C PRO A 35 -4.27 13.48 8.78
N THR A 36 -4.47 12.30 9.40
CA THR A 36 -5.65 12.03 10.22
C THR A 36 -5.76 13.03 11.37
N ALA A 37 -4.68 13.22 12.14
CA ALA A 37 -4.65 14.15 13.27
C ALA A 37 -4.94 15.61 12.85
N LEU A 38 -4.44 16.02 11.69
CA LEU A 38 -4.68 17.36 11.15
C LEU A 38 -6.14 17.55 10.72
N CYS A 39 -6.76 16.55 10.09
CA CYS A 39 -8.19 16.60 9.77
C CYS A 39 -9.06 16.71 11.03
N ILE A 40 -8.75 15.92 12.07
CA ILE A 40 -9.44 15.97 13.36
C ILE A 40 -9.26 17.35 14.02
N ALA A 41 -8.04 17.89 14.03
CA ALA A 41 -7.79 19.22 14.57
C ALA A 41 -8.54 20.31 13.78
N ASN A 42 -8.64 20.15 12.46
CA ASN A 42 -9.30 21.10 11.58
C ASN A 42 -10.83 21.07 11.69
N SER A 43 -11.42 19.97 12.19
CA SER A 43 -12.84 19.91 12.56
C SER A 43 -13.14 20.65 13.88
N GLY A 44 -12.13 21.24 14.52
CA GLY A 44 -12.25 22.06 15.73
C GLY A 44 -11.89 21.33 17.03
N LEU A 45 -11.64 20.02 17.00
CA LEU A 45 -11.30 19.23 18.18
C LEU A 45 -9.85 19.46 18.61
N GLU A 46 -9.59 19.49 19.93
CA GLU A 46 -8.21 19.58 20.41
C GLU A 46 -7.51 18.24 20.18
N THR A 47 -6.38 18.25 19.46
CA THR A 47 -5.69 17.03 19.04
C THR A 47 -4.23 17.06 19.47
N ILE A 48 -3.76 15.96 20.07
CA ILE A 48 -2.37 15.76 20.48
C ILE A 48 -1.78 14.64 19.63
N GLY A 49 -0.83 14.97 18.76
CA GLY A 49 0.01 14.00 18.07
C GLY A 49 1.09 13.45 19.00
N ILE A 50 1.29 12.14 18.98
CA ILE A 50 2.24 11.43 19.84
C ILE A 50 3.14 10.58 18.94
N ASP A 51 4.45 10.80 19.01
CA ASP A 51 5.42 9.99 18.28
C ASP A 51 6.68 9.73 19.11
N ILE A 52 7.40 8.66 18.80
CA ILE A 52 8.70 8.38 19.41
C ILE A 52 9.83 9.16 18.70
N ASP A 53 9.61 9.60 17.47
CA ASP A 53 10.59 10.37 16.71
C ASP A 53 10.67 11.83 17.21
N GLU A 54 11.68 12.11 18.02
CA GLU A 54 11.97 13.45 18.54
C GLU A 54 12.19 14.49 17.44
N ASN A 55 12.78 14.10 16.30
CA ASN A 55 13.04 15.03 15.20
C ASN A 55 11.73 15.43 14.53
N LEU A 56 10.85 14.46 14.26
CA LEU A 56 9.51 14.70 13.71
C LEU A 56 8.69 15.63 14.63
N VAL A 57 8.68 15.34 15.93
CA VAL A 57 7.98 16.16 16.93
C VAL A 57 8.55 17.58 17.00
N SER A 58 9.87 17.72 16.99
CA SER A 58 10.56 19.02 16.99
C SER A 58 10.24 19.84 15.73
N MET A 59 10.25 19.19 14.56
CA MET A 59 9.90 19.80 13.27
C MET A 59 8.45 20.33 13.29
N ILE A 60 7.49 19.52 13.75
CA ILE A 60 6.10 19.94 13.90
C ILE A 60 5.95 21.12 14.88
N ASN A 61 6.59 21.04 16.05
CA ASN A 61 6.49 22.09 17.07
C ASN A 61 7.19 23.40 16.67
N SER A 62 8.20 23.32 15.78
CA SER A 62 8.83 24.48 15.14
C SER A 62 8.03 25.02 13.94
N LYS A 63 6.82 24.47 13.69
CA LYS A 63 5.89 24.85 12.63
C LYS A 63 6.41 24.52 11.22
N ASP A 64 7.33 23.57 11.11
CA ASP A 64 7.73 23.01 9.84
C ASP A 64 6.92 21.74 9.54
N TYR A 65 6.16 21.77 8.45
CA TYR A 65 5.28 20.66 8.06
C TYR A 65 6.08 19.53 7.39
N PRO A 66 6.09 18.29 7.89
CA PRO A 66 7.01 17.25 7.41
C PRO A 66 6.66 16.61 6.05
N LEU A 67 5.38 16.46 5.70
CA LEU A 67 4.95 15.69 4.50
C LEU A 67 4.78 16.61 3.28
N LYS A 68 5.89 17.13 2.74
CA LYS A 68 5.86 18.13 1.65
C LYS A 68 5.23 17.62 0.34
N ASP A 69 5.13 16.31 0.18
CA ASP A 69 4.58 15.59 -0.97
C ASP A 69 3.07 15.30 -0.85
N GLU A 70 2.43 15.67 0.26
CA GLU A 70 0.98 15.56 0.45
C GLU A 70 0.28 16.91 0.18
N PRO A 71 -0.51 17.03 -0.90
CA PRO A 71 -1.21 18.27 -1.23
C PRO A 71 -2.19 18.71 -0.13
N GLU A 72 -2.36 20.03 0.00
CA GLU A 72 -3.35 20.72 0.86
C GLU A 72 -3.11 20.66 2.37
N PHE A 73 -2.38 19.66 2.88
CA PHE A 73 -2.17 19.51 4.31
C PHE A 73 -1.25 20.59 4.92
N ASP A 74 -0.36 21.22 4.14
CA ASP A 74 0.46 22.32 4.63
C ASP A 74 -0.39 23.52 5.09
N LYS A 75 -1.51 23.79 4.38
CA LYS A 75 -2.47 24.84 4.72
C LYS A 75 -3.26 24.48 5.98
N ILE A 76 -3.73 23.23 6.07
CA ILE A 76 -4.44 22.72 7.24
C ILE A 76 -3.54 22.79 8.47
N PHE A 77 -2.30 22.29 8.35
CA PHE A 77 -1.28 22.35 9.38
C PHE A 77 -1.10 23.77 9.92
N LYS A 78 -0.85 24.75 9.04
CA LYS A 78 -0.72 26.17 9.43
C LYS A 78 -1.96 26.68 10.17
N ASN A 79 -3.15 26.33 9.67
CA ASN A 79 -4.43 26.73 10.28
C ASN A 79 -4.56 26.17 11.71
N VAL A 80 -4.46 24.85 11.89
CA VAL A 80 -4.69 24.20 13.20
C VAL A 80 -3.63 24.56 14.24
N ILE A 81 -2.39 24.79 13.81
CA ILE A 81 -1.32 25.30 14.69
C ILE A 81 -1.62 26.74 15.13
N SER A 82 -2.09 27.61 14.22
CA SER A 82 -2.44 29.00 14.56
C SER A 82 -3.61 29.08 15.53
N GLN A 83 -4.57 28.17 15.40
CA GLN A 83 -5.73 28.03 16.28
C GLN A 83 -5.41 27.30 17.59
N LYS A 84 -4.18 26.80 17.76
CA LYS A 84 -3.74 25.97 18.89
C LYS A 84 -4.61 24.70 19.08
N LYS A 85 -5.10 24.14 17.97
CA LYS A 85 -5.89 22.91 17.94
C LYS A 85 -5.06 21.65 17.79
N PHE A 86 -3.80 21.78 17.36
CA PHE A 86 -2.86 20.67 17.25
C PHE A 86 -1.57 20.95 18.00
N SER A 87 -1.01 19.92 18.62
CA SER A 87 0.33 19.92 19.23
C SER A 87 0.95 18.53 19.09
N ALA A 88 2.28 18.43 19.11
CA ALA A 88 2.99 17.14 19.07
C ALA A 88 3.87 16.95 20.30
N THR A 89 3.99 15.71 20.78
CA THR A 89 4.86 15.38 21.91
C THR A 89 5.41 13.96 21.81
N THR A 90 6.55 13.71 22.45
CA THR A 90 7.08 12.37 22.70
C THR A 90 6.62 11.80 24.04
N ASP A 91 6.00 12.63 24.89
CA ASP A 91 5.60 12.25 26.26
C ASP A 91 4.19 11.65 26.28
N ILE A 92 4.11 10.36 25.94
CA ILE A 92 2.87 9.59 25.95
C ILE A 92 2.21 9.57 27.35
N VAL A 93 3.02 9.52 28.42
CA VAL A 93 2.56 9.45 29.81
C VAL A 93 1.77 10.70 30.20
N LYS A 94 2.17 11.87 29.69
CA LYS A 94 1.43 13.13 29.91
C LYS A 94 0.28 13.34 28.93
N ALA A 95 0.30 12.72 27.75
CA ALA A 95 -0.66 12.97 26.69
C ALA A 95 -1.93 12.12 26.84
N ILE A 96 -1.78 10.80 27.00
CA ILE A 96 -2.90 9.84 26.99
C ILE A 96 -3.95 10.14 28.07
N PRO A 97 -3.61 10.42 29.35
CA PRO A 97 -4.61 10.69 30.38
C PRO A 97 -5.46 11.95 30.16
N LYS A 98 -5.15 12.77 29.14
CA LYS A 98 -5.90 13.98 28.80
C LYS A 98 -6.90 13.78 27.66
N CYS A 99 -6.79 12.68 26.93
CA CYS A 99 -7.57 12.43 25.72
C CYS A 99 -8.87 11.69 26.06
N ASP A 100 -9.96 11.93 25.35
CA ASP A 100 -11.18 11.12 25.44
C ASP A 100 -11.08 9.91 24.49
N ILE A 101 -10.42 10.10 23.35
CA ILE A 101 -10.25 9.09 22.31
C ILE A 101 -8.79 9.05 21.89
N ILE A 102 -8.24 7.84 21.72
CA ILE A 102 -6.86 7.58 21.29
C ILE A 102 -6.88 6.81 19.97
N LEU A 103 -6.32 7.37 18.91
CA LEU A 103 -6.12 6.67 17.64
C LEU A 103 -4.71 6.07 17.59
N LEU A 104 -4.60 4.84 17.09
CA LEU A 104 -3.33 4.15 16.87
C LEU A 104 -3.09 4.02 15.35
N SER A 105 -2.12 4.78 14.83
CA SER A 105 -1.67 4.76 13.43
C SER A 105 -0.17 4.43 13.38
N LEU A 106 0.17 3.24 13.86
CA LEU A 106 1.53 2.72 13.96
C LEU A 106 1.90 1.85 12.74
N PRO A 107 3.20 1.76 12.41
CA PRO A 107 3.68 0.87 11.35
C PRO A 107 3.44 -0.60 11.71
N THR A 108 3.17 -1.40 10.68
CA THR A 108 2.95 -2.85 10.78
C THR A 108 3.80 -3.57 9.72
N PRO A 109 5.14 -3.45 9.80
CA PRO A 109 6.03 -3.95 8.77
C PRO A 109 5.98 -5.48 8.69
N MET A 110 6.44 -6.00 7.57
CA MET A 110 6.57 -7.43 7.33
C MET A 110 8.05 -7.81 7.40
N ASN A 111 8.40 -8.90 8.06
CA ASN A 111 9.78 -9.41 8.07
C ASN A 111 10.10 -10.24 6.81
N ASP A 112 11.37 -10.64 6.67
CA ASP A 112 11.86 -11.42 5.51
C ASP A 112 11.23 -12.82 5.37
N GLN A 113 10.54 -13.31 6.40
CA GLN A 113 9.78 -14.58 6.37
C GLN A 113 8.29 -14.36 6.05
N ASN A 114 7.92 -13.16 5.61
CA ASN A 114 6.54 -12.76 5.37
C ASN A 114 5.67 -12.92 6.62
N ILE A 115 6.20 -12.61 7.81
CA ILE A 115 5.44 -12.56 9.08
C ILE A 115 5.29 -11.09 9.51
N PRO A 116 4.06 -10.61 9.78
CA PRO A 116 3.83 -9.26 10.24
C PRO A 116 4.42 -9.01 11.63
N ASP A 117 5.01 -7.84 11.82
CA ASP A 117 5.50 -7.36 13.10
C ASP A 117 4.53 -6.33 13.69
N TYR A 118 3.95 -6.67 14.84
CA TYR A 118 3.03 -5.81 15.60
C TYR A 118 3.63 -5.29 16.90
N THR A 119 4.94 -5.39 17.08
CA THR A 119 5.63 -4.98 18.31
C THR A 119 5.25 -3.55 18.71
N ALA A 120 5.22 -2.59 17.77
CA ALA A 120 4.83 -1.22 18.06
C ALA A 120 3.41 -1.11 18.68
N LEU A 121 2.42 -1.83 18.14
CA LEU A 121 1.06 -1.84 18.68
C LEU A 121 0.99 -2.51 20.05
N LEU A 122 1.71 -3.61 20.23
CA LEU A 122 1.73 -4.34 21.50
C LEU A 122 2.42 -3.52 22.60
N ASP A 123 3.49 -2.81 22.28
CA ASP A 123 4.23 -1.94 23.20
C ASP A 123 3.37 -0.75 23.67
N ILE A 124 2.63 -0.14 22.74
CA ILE A 124 1.62 0.86 23.09
C ILE A 124 0.52 0.24 23.92
N GLY A 125 0.04 -0.96 23.59
CA GLY A 125 -0.94 -1.69 24.40
C GLY A 125 -0.50 -1.81 25.87
N ARG A 126 0.74 -2.24 26.11
CA ARG A 126 1.30 -2.34 27.48
C ARG A 126 1.40 -0.99 28.17
N SER A 127 1.72 0.06 27.42
CA SER A 127 1.76 1.42 27.98
C SER A 127 0.36 1.87 28.40
N LEU A 128 -0.65 1.61 27.55
CA LEU A 128 -2.05 1.96 27.79
C LEU A 128 -2.62 1.30 29.06
N ASN A 129 -2.17 0.10 29.43
CA ASN A 129 -2.57 -0.57 30.67
C ASN A 129 -2.47 0.33 31.92
N THR A 130 -1.45 1.21 31.96
CA THR A 130 -1.19 2.10 33.09
C THR A 130 -1.60 3.56 32.85
N LEU A 131 -1.90 3.91 31.60
CA LEU A 131 -2.17 5.29 31.18
C LEU A 131 -3.64 5.57 30.90
N LEU A 132 -4.41 4.52 30.60
CA LEU A 132 -5.84 4.66 30.40
C LEU A 132 -6.54 5.04 31.70
N THR A 133 -7.59 5.80 31.52
CA THR A 133 -8.51 6.29 32.53
C THR A 133 -9.93 5.93 32.09
N ASN A 134 -10.85 5.88 33.05
CA ASN A 134 -12.16 5.26 32.86
C ASN A 134 -12.95 5.88 31.70
N GLY A 135 -13.32 5.04 30.73
CA GLY A 135 -14.23 5.34 29.62
C GLY A 135 -13.58 5.79 28.32
N GLN A 136 -12.25 5.81 28.24
CA GLN A 136 -11.54 6.18 27.01
C GLN A 136 -11.79 5.17 25.88
N ILE A 137 -11.81 5.65 24.64
CA ILE A 137 -11.95 4.82 23.43
C ILE A 137 -10.61 4.75 22.71
N VAL A 138 -10.12 3.55 22.45
CA VAL A 138 -8.91 3.29 21.65
C VAL A 138 -9.33 2.79 20.27
N ILE A 139 -8.92 3.49 19.21
CA ILE A 139 -9.27 3.21 17.82
C ILE A 139 -8.00 2.79 17.06
N VAL A 140 -7.99 1.60 16.47
CA VAL A 140 -6.87 1.15 15.62
C VAL A 140 -7.15 1.52 14.16
N GLU A 141 -6.28 2.36 13.58
CA GLU A 141 -6.27 2.64 12.14
C GLU A 141 -5.22 1.81 11.39
N SER A 142 -4.18 1.34 12.10
CA SER A 142 -3.15 0.45 11.56
C SER A 142 -3.77 -0.81 10.92
N THR A 143 -3.18 -1.24 9.80
CA THR A 143 -3.61 -2.47 9.13
C THR A 143 -3.12 -3.70 9.91
N VAL A 144 -4.06 -4.49 10.41
CA VAL A 144 -3.80 -5.70 11.23
C VAL A 144 -4.69 -6.86 10.77
N GLU A 145 -4.37 -8.09 11.16
CA GLU A 145 -5.23 -9.22 10.79
C GLU A 145 -6.56 -9.26 11.56
N PRO A 146 -7.58 -9.93 11.01
CA PRO A 146 -8.79 -10.26 11.73
C PRO A 146 -8.48 -10.99 13.04
N GLY A 147 -8.98 -10.45 14.16
CA GLY A 147 -8.78 -11.02 15.48
C GLY A 147 -7.58 -10.47 16.25
N PHE A 148 -6.65 -9.75 15.61
CA PHE A 148 -5.50 -9.16 16.32
C PHE A 148 -5.93 -8.22 17.45
N VAL A 149 -6.95 -7.39 17.19
CA VAL A 149 -7.45 -6.39 18.15
C VAL A 149 -8.09 -7.08 19.35
N GLU A 150 -8.95 -8.06 19.11
CA GLU A 150 -9.69 -8.77 20.15
C GLU A 150 -8.84 -9.77 20.95
N ASN A 151 -7.70 -10.20 20.41
CA ASN A 151 -6.82 -11.16 21.05
C ASN A 151 -5.54 -10.47 21.54
N GLU A 152 -4.53 -10.33 20.68
CA GLU A 152 -3.19 -9.91 21.08
C GLU A 152 -3.15 -8.48 21.64
N LEU A 153 -3.80 -7.51 20.98
CA LEU A 153 -3.80 -6.12 21.46
C LEU A 153 -4.62 -5.95 22.74
N LEU A 154 -5.83 -6.52 22.80
CA LEU A 154 -6.67 -6.48 24.00
C LEU A 154 -5.91 -7.06 25.21
N ASN A 155 -5.33 -8.25 25.07
CA ASN A 155 -4.53 -8.86 26.13
C ASN A 155 -3.32 -7.99 26.54
N SER A 156 -2.71 -7.29 25.59
CA SER A 156 -1.61 -6.36 25.87
C SER A 156 -2.06 -5.16 26.70
N ILE A 157 -3.29 -4.66 26.47
CA ILE A 157 -3.88 -3.53 27.21
C ILE A 157 -4.41 -3.95 28.58
N GLU A 158 -5.08 -5.10 28.71
CA GLU A 158 -5.60 -5.58 30.01
C GLU A 158 -4.47 -6.07 30.94
N GLY A 159 -3.37 -6.56 30.35
CA GLY A 159 -2.24 -7.10 31.10
C GLY A 159 -2.56 -8.40 31.83
N SER A 160 -1.57 -8.97 32.53
CA SER A 160 -1.76 -10.22 33.30
C SER A 160 -2.64 -10.04 34.52
N GLU A 161 -2.56 -8.86 35.16
CA GLU A 161 -3.31 -8.55 36.38
C GLU A 161 -4.78 -8.20 36.10
N LYS A 162 -5.15 -7.97 34.83
CA LYS A 162 -6.50 -7.58 34.40
C LYS A 162 -7.08 -6.43 35.22
N SER A 163 -6.26 -5.42 35.48
CA SER A 163 -6.66 -4.21 36.21
C SER A 163 -7.56 -3.28 35.40
N LEU A 164 -7.63 -3.50 34.09
CA LEU A 164 -8.57 -2.86 33.18
C LEU A 164 -9.35 -3.95 32.44
N GLU A 165 -10.64 -3.72 32.23
CA GLU A 165 -11.52 -4.58 31.45
C GLU A 165 -12.13 -3.79 30.27
N SER A 166 -11.97 -4.32 29.06
CA SER A 166 -12.59 -3.72 27.86
C SER A 166 -14.11 -3.85 27.92
N GLY A 167 -14.82 -2.77 27.54
CA GLY A 167 -16.27 -2.65 27.69
C GLY A 167 -16.70 -2.08 29.05
N VAL A 168 -15.78 -1.98 30.01
CA VAL A 168 -16.03 -1.39 31.34
C VAL A 168 -15.16 -0.16 31.54
N ASP A 169 -13.84 -0.35 31.62
CA ASP A 169 -12.88 0.71 31.94
C ASP A 169 -12.38 1.45 30.70
N PHE A 170 -12.37 0.79 29.55
CA PHE A 170 -12.00 1.37 28.26
C PHE A 170 -12.71 0.62 27.13
N HIS A 171 -12.63 1.15 25.92
CA HIS A 171 -13.31 0.57 24.76
C HIS A 171 -12.39 0.47 23.56
N LEU A 172 -12.61 -0.54 22.72
CA LEU A 172 -11.84 -0.76 21.50
C LEU A 172 -12.71 -0.64 20.25
N ALA A 173 -12.14 0.04 19.25
CA ALA A 173 -12.68 0.15 17.92
C ALA A 173 -11.57 0.11 16.87
N VAL A 174 -11.97 0.02 15.61
CA VAL A 174 -11.09 0.07 14.44
C VAL A 174 -11.71 0.95 13.37
N CYS A 175 -10.85 1.68 12.67
CA CYS A 175 -11.18 2.37 11.43
C CYS A 175 -10.00 2.21 10.46
N PRO A 176 -9.85 1.03 9.83
CA PRO A 176 -8.68 0.76 8.99
C PRO A 176 -8.58 1.77 7.83
N GLU A 177 -7.44 2.44 7.72
CA GLU A 177 -7.25 3.48 6.69
C GLU A 177 -7.06 2.85 5.28
N THR A 178 -7.57 3.53 4.25
CA THR A 178 -7.48 3.08 2.84
C THR A 178 -6.85 4.11 1.89
N ALA A 179 -6.45 5.27 2.41
CA ALA A 179 -5.80 6.32 1.64
C ALA A 179 -4.44 5.91 1.04
N ASN A 180 -4.17 6.44 -0.15
CA ASN A 180 -2.92 6.28 -0.85
C ASN A 180 -1.98 7.46 -0.55
N PRO A 181 -0.70 7.21 -0.19
CA PRO A 181 0.31 8.26 -0.09
C PRO A 181 0.41 9.08 -1.40
N GLY A 182 0.55 10.40 -1.26
CA GLY A 182 0.54 11.39 -2.33
C GLY A 182 -0.86 11.82 -2.78
N GLU A 183 -1.91 11.11 -2.38
CA GLU A 183 -3.31 11.44 -2.66
C GLU A 183 -4.20 11.41 -1.41
N ILE A 184 -3.62 11.55 -0.20
CA ILE A 184 -4.34 11.28 1.05
C ILE A 184 -5.58 12.17 1.19
N MET A 185 -5.48 13.47 0.89
CA MET A 185 -6.61 14.40 1.00
C MET A 185 -7.77 14.00 0.09
N LYS A 186 -7.47 13.65 -1.16
CA LYS A 186 -8.45 13.21 -2.16
C LYS A 186 -9.16 11.94 -1.71
N ASP A 187 -8.42 11.00 -1.13
CA ASP A 187 -8.99 9.76 -0.62
C ASP A 187 -9.84 10.01 0.63
N PHE A 188 -9.39 10.87 1.55
CA PHE A 188 -10.15 11.25 2.75
C PHE A 188 -11.48 11.94 2.45
N GLN A 189 -11.59 12.60 1.29
CA GLN A 189 -12.82 13.28 0.85
C GLN A 189 -13.76 12.38 0.04
N LYS A 190 -13.31 11.19 -0.39
CA LYS A 190 -14.03 10.36 -1.37
C LYS A 190 -14.31 8.95 -0.91
N LEU A 191 -13.36 8.30 -0.24
CA LEU A 191 -13.46 6.89 0.09
C LEU A 191 -14.32 6.68 1.34
N PRO A 192 -15.20 5.66 1.34
CA PRO A 192 -15.95 5.30 2.53
C PRO A 192 -15.00 4.81 3.63
N ARG A 193 -15.35 5.05 4.89
CA ARG A 193 -14.60 4.59 6.06
C ARG A 193 -15.35 3.44 6.75
N LEU A 194 -14.61 2.38 7.07
CA LEU A 194 -15.14 1.26 7.86
C LEU A 194 -15.06 1.59 9.34
N VAL A 195 -16.09 1.28 10.11
CA VAL A 195 -16.04 1.39 11.58
C VAL A 195 -16.47 0.06 12.19
N GLY A 196 -15.62 -0.54 13.00
CA GLY A 196 -15.96 -1.71 13.81
C GLY A 196 -15.56 -1.49 15.26
N SER A 197 -16.28 -2.08 16.20
CA SER A 197 -15.96 -1.99 17.63
C SER A 197 -16.29 -3.28 18.35
N ILE A 198 -15.76 -3.44 19.57
CA ILE A 198 -16.13 -4.58 20.44
C ILE A 198 -17.55 -4.41 21.00
N ASP A 199 -18.02 -3.16 21.17
CA ASP A 199 -19.36 -2.81 21.64
C ASP A 199 -20.11 -1.96 20.59
N ALA A 200 -21.35 -2.34 20.25
CA ALA A 200 -22.20 -1.63 19.30
C ALA A 200 -22.43 -0.14 19.65
N LYS A 201 -22.57 0.21 20.94
CA LYS A 201 -22.71 1.62 21.37
C LYS A 201 -21.47 2.43 20.97
N ILE A 202 -20.29 1.84 21.14
CA ILE A 202 -19.02 2.47 20.77
C ILE A 202 -18.90 2.65 19.26
N SER A 203 -19.46 1.74 18.46
CA SER A 203 -19.51 1.89 17.00
C SER A 203 -20.22 3.18 16.59
N SER A 204 -21.36 3.50 17.24
CA SER A 204 -22.11 4.74 16.99
C SER A 204 -21.32 5.99 17.38
N ILE A 205 -20.64 5.97 18.53
CA ILE A 205 -19.81 7.10 18.99
C ILE A 205 -18.65 7.35 18.02
N VAL A 206 -17.95 6.29 17.63
CA VAL A 206 -16.84 6.38 16.67
C VAL A 206 -17.35 6.85 15.31
N SER A 207 -18.50 6.33 14.85
CA SER A 207 -19.12 6.79 13.59
C SER A 207 -19.48 8.28 13.64
N ALA A 208 -19.98 8.78 14.77
CA ALA A 208 -20.27 10.20 14.97
C ALA A 208 -18.99 11.06 14.91
N LEU A 209 -17.90 10.62 15.54
CA LEU A 209 -16.59 11.28 15.45
C LEU A 209 -16.13 11.36 13.99
N TYR A 210 -16.07 10.23 13.28
CA TYR A 210 -15.57 10.23 11.91
C TYR A 210 -16.51 10.99 10.95
N THR A 211 -17.82 11.01 11.18
CA THR A 211 -18.77 11.84 10.41
C THR A 211 -18.54 13.34 10.64
N HIS A 212 -18.19 13.74 11.87
CA HIS A 212 -17.84 15.12 12.20
C HIS A 212 -16.55 15.58 11.50
N VAL A 213 -15.60 14.66 11.31
CA VAL A 213 -14.28 14.95 10.73
C VAL A 213 -14.27 14.80 9.20
N PHE A 214 -14.94 13.78 8.67
CA PHE A 214 -14.92 13.40 7.26
C PHE A 214 -16.33 13.35 6.68
N SER A 215 -16.55 14.07 5.58
CA SER A 215 -17.83 14.10 4.86
C SER A 215 -17.95 12.94 3.86
N VAL A 216 -17.67 11.71 4.31
CA VAL A 216 -17.73 10.48 3.49
C VAL A 216 -18.74 9.49 4.08
N GLU A 217 -19.06 8.45 3.31
CA GLU A 217 -19.90 7.35 3.82
C GLU A 217 -19.17 6.59 4.93
N LEU A 218 -19.88 6.31 6.02
CA LEU A 218 -19.41 5.47 7.12
C LEU A 218 -20.13 4.12 7.06
N ILE A 219 -19.36 3.04 6.95
CA ILE A 219 -19.88 1.68 6.88
C ILE A 219 -19.59 0.96 8.20
N GLN A 220 -20.63 0.82 9.01
CA GLN A 220 -20.53 0.11 10.28
C GLN A 220 -20.43 -1.40 10.08
N MET A 221 -19.43 -2.00 10.72
CA MET A 221 -19.17 -3.42 10.77
C MET A 221 -19.64 -3.99 12.11
N PRO A 222 -20.06 -5.26 12.15
CA PRO A 222 -20.56 -5.87 13.38
C PRO A 222 -19.49 -6.02 14.48
N ASN A 223 -18.20 -5.96 14.13
CA ASN A 223 -17.07 -6.03 15.07
C ASN A 223 -15.73 -5.64 14.39
N CYS A 224 -14.67 -5.50 15.21
CA CYS A 224 -13.33 -5.16 14.75
C CYS A 224 -12.76 -6.16 13.72
N LYS A 225 -12.82 -7.47 14.01
CA LYS A 225 -12.32 -8.51 13.10
C LYS A 225 -13.00 -8.47 11.73
N THR A 226 -14.29 -8.12 11.64
CA THR A 226 -14.99 -7.99 10.35
C THR A 226 -14.47 -6.79 9.58
N ALA A 227 -14.27 -5.64 10.21
CA ALA A 227 -13.71 -4.46 9.55
C ALA A 227 -12.29 -4.72 9.01
N ASN A 228 -11.43 -5.35 9.83
CA ASN A 228 -10.09 -5.73 9.40
C ASN A 228 -10.12 -6.77 8.26
N ALA A 229 -11.07 -7.72 8.31
CA ALA A 229 -11.27 -8.68 7.22
C ALA A 229 -11.68 -8.00 5.92
N VAL A 230 -12.60 -7.02 5.94
CA VAL A 230 -12.97 -6.27 4.74
C VAL A 230 -11.75 -5.57 4.13
N LYS A 231 -10.95 -4.88 4.96
CA LYS A 231 -9.72 -4.22 4.51
C LYS A 231 -8.79 -5.19 3.79
N LEU A 232 -8.43 -6.32 4.41
CA LEU A 232 -7.53 -7.29 3.79
C LEU A 232 -8.13 -7.94 2.54
N THR A 233 -9.41 -8.34 2.61
CA THR A 233 -10.13 -9.01 1.51
C THR A 233 -10.07 -8.22 0.21
N THR A 234 -10.24 -6.89 0.25
CA THR A 234 -10.22 -6.06 -0.96
C THR A 234 -8.89 -6.13 -1.71
N ASN A 235 -7.75 -6.16 -0.98
CA ASN A 235 -6.42 -6.26 -1.58
C ASN A 235 -6.09 -7.69 -2.00
N VAL A 236 -6.43 -8.69 -1.19
CA VAL A 236 -6.21 -10.11 -1.51
C VAL A 236 -7.04 -10.53 -2.72
N PHE A 237 -8.28 -10.05 -2.85
CA PHE A 237 -9.10 -10.28 -4.03
C PHE A 237 -8.40 -9.77 -5.29
N ARG A 238 -7.85 -8.56 -5.26
CA ARG A 238 -7.12 -7.98 -6.40
C ARG A 238 -5.86 -8.79 -6.73
N ASP A 239 -5.09 -9.19 -5.72
CA ASP A 239 -3.87 -10.00 -5.88
C ASP A 239 -4.16 -11.36 -6.55
N ILE A 240 -5.22 -12.06 -6.09
CA ILE A 240 -5.68 -13.33 -6.70
C ILE A 240 -6.10 -13.13 -8.16
N ASN A 241 -6.86 -12.08 -8.47
CA ASN A 241 -7.32 -11.87 -9.85
C ASN A 241 -6.15 -11.52 -10.78
N ILE A 242 -5.15 -10.77 -10.31
CA ILE A 242 -3.92 -10.53 -11.07
C ILE A 242 -3.18 -11.85 -11.29
N ALA A 243 -3.04 -12.69 -10.27
CA ALA A 243 -2.41 -14.01 -10.41
C ALA A 243 -3.13 -14.90 -11.42
N PHE A 244 -4.45 -14.93 -11.37
CA PHE A 244 -5.25 -15.69 -12.34
C PHE A 244 -5.00 -15.21 -13.77
N VAL A 245 -4.97 -13.89 -14.00
CA VAL A 245 -4.70 -13.35 -15.34
C VAL A 245 -3.24 -13.58 -15.77
N ASN A 246 -2.29 -13.53 -14.84
CA ASN A 246 -0.90 -13.92 -15.08
C ASN A 246 -0.80 -15.39 -15.50
N GLU A 247 -1.48 -16.30 -14.81
CA GLU A 247 -1.50 -17.73 -15.15
C GLU A 247 -2.16 -17.97 -16.51
N LEU A 248 -3.25 -17.27 -16.83
CA LEU A 248 -3.85 -17.30 -18.16
C LEU A 248 -2.89 -16.79 -19.22
N ALA A 249 -2.11 -15.73 -18.95
CA ALA A 249 -1.08 -15.26 -19.87
C ALA A 249 -0.10 -16.39 -20.18
N LEU A 250 0.49 -17.04 -19.17
CA LEU A 250 1.42 -18.16 -19.35
C LEU A 250 0.82 -19.31 -20.19
N LEU A 251 -0.47 -19.61 -20.00
CA LEU A 251 -1.18 -20.62 -20.79
C LEU A 251 -1.40 -20.16 -22.24
N PHE A 252 -1.90 -18.95 -22.42
CA PHE A 252 -2.28 -18.41 -23.72
C PHE A 252 -1.08 -18.15 -24.63
N GLU A 253 0.08 -17.80 -24.06
CA GLU A 253 1.34 -17.77 -24.80
C GLU A 253 1.64 -19.12 -25.48
N LYS A 254 1.47 -20.23 -24.77
CA LYS A 254 1.67 -21.59 -25.32
C LYS A 254 0.62 -22.00 -26.35
N LEU A 255 -0.57 -21.39 -26.29
CA LEU A 255 -1.67 -21.65 -27.20
C LEU A 255 -1.71 -20.69 -28.40
N GLY A 256 -0.81 -19.71 -28.47
CA GLY A 256 -0.84 -18.69 -29.51
C GLY A 256 -1.92 -17.60 -29.32
N ILE A 257 -2.56 -17.53 -28.15
CA ILE A 257 -3.68 -16.63 -27.86
C ILE A 257 -3.18 -15.32 -27.24
N ASP A 258 -3.64 -14.18 -27.76
CA ASP A 258 -3.40 -12.87 -27.14
C ASP A 258 -4.37 -12.62 -25.98
N THR A 259 -3.82 -12.57 -24.77
CA THR A 259 -4.54 -12.36 -23.51
C THR A 259 -5.27 -11.02 -23.48
N TYR A 260 -4.69 -9.97 -24.08
CA TYR A 260 -5.32 -8.64 -24.13
C TYR A 260 -6.56 -8.65 -25.00
N THR A 261 -6.52 -9.34 -26.15
CA THR A 261 -7.69 -9.57 -27.00
C THR A 261 -8.79 -10.32 -26.25
N VAL A 262 -8.45 -11.34 -25.46
CA VAL A 262 -9.42 -12.09 -24.63
C VAL A 262 -10.05 -11.18 -23.57
N ILE A 263 -9.25 -10.40 -22.83
CA ILE A 263 -9.73 -9.48 -21.80
C ILE A 263 -10.63 -8.40 -22.41
N ASP A 264 -10.26 -7.84 -23.57
CA ASP A 264 -11.03 -6.81 -24.27
C ASP A 264 -12.39 -7.30 -24.75
N ALA A 265 -12.48 -8.57 -25.15
CA ALA A 265 -13.76 -9.20 -25.46
C ALA A 265 -14.56 -9.50 -24.17
N ALA A 266 -13.91 -10.07 -23.15
CA ALA A 266 -14.54 -10.48 -21.90
C ALA A 266 -15.13 -9.30 -21.10
N LYS A 267 -14.44 -8.14 -21.07
CA LYS A 267 -14.90 -6.93 -20.37
C LYS A 267 -16.17 -6.30 -20.94
N LYS A 268 -16.62 -6.74 -22.13
CA LYS A 268 -17.96 -6.36 -22.66
C LYS A 268 -19.10 -7.02 -21.88
N LYS A 269 -18.82 -8.09 -21.11
CA LYS A 269 -19.81 -8.75 -20.25
C LYS A 269 -19.95 -7.97 -18.95
N TYR A 270 -21.20 -7.71 -18.55
CA TYR A 270 -21.53 -6.83 -17.41
C TYR A 270 -20.93 -7.24 -16.06
N ASN A 271 -20.59 -8.52 -15.86
CA ASN A 271 -20.10 -9.05 -14.60
C ASN A 271 -18.62 -9.47 -14.62
N PHE A 272 -17.84 -8.99 -15.60
CA PHE A 272 -16.40 -9.26 -15.67
C PHE A 272 -15.61 -8.04 -15.17
N GLN A 273 -14.83 -8.21 -14.12
CA GLN A 273 -13.90 -7.18 -13.64
C GLN A 273 -12.51 -7.42 -14.25
N PRO A 274 -12.06 -6.59 -15.21
CA PRO A 274 -10.80 -6.81 -15.88
C PRO A 274 -9.61 -6.58 -14.94
N HIS A 275 -8.66 -7.51 -14.99
CA HIS A 275 -7.30 -7.37 -14.50
C HIS A 275 -6.37 -7.68 -15.67
N PHE A 276 -5.12 -7.24 -15.61
CA PHE A 276 -4.17 -7.38 -16.70
C PHE A 276 -2.92 -8.10 -16.20
N PRO A 277 -2.26 -8.89 -17.05
CA PRO A 277 -1.03 -9.56 -16.67
C PRO A 277 0.10 -8.53 -16.57
N GLY A 278 1.15 -8.88 -15.83
CA GLY A 278 2.28 -7.99 -15.60
C GLY A 278 3.53 -8.73 -15.12
N PRO A 279 4.64 -8.01 -14.89
CA PRO A 279 5.92 -8.59 -14.49
C PRO A 279 5.94 -9.16 -13.07
N GLY A 280 4.84 -9.02 -12.33
CA GLY A 280 4.68 -9.41 -10.93
C GLY A 280 3.74 -8.45 -10.22
N VAL A 281 3.60 -8.62 -8.90
CA VAL A 281 2.80 -7.73 -8.04
C VAL A 281 3.67 -7.21 -6.91
N GLY A 282 3.81 -5.89 -6.85
CA GLY A 282 4.58 -5.20 -5.82
C GLY A 282 3.77 -4.24 -4.95
N GLY A 283 4.49 -3.39 -4.23
CA GLY A 283 3.94 -2.41 -3.30
C GLY A 283 3.62 -2.99 -1.92
N PRO A 284 3.42 -2.13 -0.92
CA PRO A 284 3.29 -2.55 0.48
C PRO A 284 1.90 -3.10 0.86
N CYS A 285 0.94 -3.13 -0.07
CA CYS A 285 -0.43 -3.56 0.20
C CYS A 285 -0.71 -4.98 -0.32
N LEU A 286 -0.74 -5.18 -1.64
CA LEU A 286 -1.25 -6.43 -2.23
C LEU A 286 -0.47 -7.67 -1.76
N PRO A 287 0.88 -7.73 -1.88
CA PRO A 287 1.66 -8.84 -1.33
C PRO A 287 1.51 -9.01 0.18
N VAL A 288 1.66 -7.92 0.91
CA VAL A 288 1.71 -7.91 2.39
C VAL A 288 0.38 -8.37 2.98
N ASN A 289 -0.75 -7.88 2.46
CA ASN A 289 -2.08 -8.26 2.93
C ASN A 289 -2.43 -9.72 2.62
N SER A 290 -1.97 -10.26 1.50
CA SER A 290 -2.07 -11.70 1.20
C SER A 290 -1.30 -12.52 2.23
N TYR A 291 -0.08 -12.12 2.58
CA TYR A 291 0.68 -12.81 3.62
C TYR A 291 0.08 -12.65 5.02
N GLN A 292 -0.49 -11.49 5.37
CA GLN A 292 -1.27 -11.32 6.61
C GLN A 292 -2.40 -12.35 6.71
N TYR A 293 -3.17 -12.56 5.64
CA TYR A 293 -4.21 -13.60 5.60
C TYR A 293 -3.65 -15.02 5.70
N LEU A 294 -2.52 -15.31 5.04
CA LEU A 294 -1.85 -16.60 5.17
C LEU A 294 -1.35 -16.86 6.59
N ASN A 295 -0.83 -15.85 7.29
CA ASN A 295 -0.42 -15.99 8.68
C ASN A 295 -1.62 -16.20 9.62
N SER A 296 -2.71 -15.47 9.40
CA SER A 296 -3.99 -15.71 10.10
C SER A 296 -4.45 -17.16 9.93
N SER A 297 -4.40 -17.66 8.70
CA SER A 297 -4.76 -19.02 8.35
C SER A 297 -3.87 -20.03 9.07
N LYS A 298 -2.54 -19.86 9.04
CA LYS A 298 -1.57 -20.77 9.68
C LYS A 298 -1.81 -20.94 11.19
N LYS A 299 -2.26 -19.88 11.88
CA LYS A 299 -2.60 -19.94 13.31
C LYS A 299 -3.81 -20.85 13.62
N ILE A 300 -4.69 -21.09 12.62
CA ILE A 300 -5.94 -21.85 12.78
C ILE A 300 -5.85 -23.21 12.08
N ASP A 301 -5.59 -23.21 10.78
CA ASP A 301 -5.39 -24.39 9.93
C ASP A 301 -4.54 -23.99 8.71
N GLN A 302 -3.36 -24.59 8.59
CA GLN A 302 -2.41 -24.36 7.49
C GLN A 302 -2.95 -24.75 6.10
N ASN A 303 -4.04 -25.52 6.02
CA ASN A 303 -4.64 -25.96 4.76
C ASN A 303 -5.67 -24.99 4.18
N LEU A 304 -6.05 -23.93 4.91
CA LEU A 304 -6.93 -22.89 4.40
C LEU A 304 -6.14 -21.94 3.45
N LEU A 305 -6.89 -21.21 2.63
CA LEU A 305 -6.34 -20.19 1.71
C LEU A 305 -5.31 -20.69 0.66
N LYS A 306 -5.41 -21.95 0.21
CA LYS A 306 -4.57 -22.48 -0.89
C LYS A 306 -4.59 -21.61 -2.14
N ILE A 307 -5.74 -21.02 -2.48
CA ILE A 307 -5.85 -20.09 -3.61
C ILE A 307 -4.96 -18.84 -3.44
N VAL A 308 -4.85 -18.32 -2.21
CA VAL A 308 -3.98 -17.17 -1.90
C VAL A 308 -2.52 -17.59 -1.99
N GLN A 309 -2.17 -18.79 -1.49
CA GLN A 309 -0.82 -19.34 -1.59
C GLN A 309 -0.37 -19.48 -3.05
N GLU A 310 -1.20 -20.10 -3.89
CA GLU A 310 -0.90 -20.25 -5.32
C GLU A 310 -0.87 -18.89 -6.04
N ALA A 311 -1.78 -17.97 -5.69
CA ALA A 311 -1.75 -16.63 -6.26
C ALA A 311 -0.42 -15.90 -5.99
N ARG A 312 0.10 -15.99 -4.76
CA ARG A 312 1.42 -15.45 -4.43
C ARG A 312 2.53 -16.12 -5.21
N ARG A 313 2.54 -17.45 -5.27
CA ARG A 313 3.53 -18.23 -6.04
C ARG A 313 3.55 -17.84 -7.52
N ILE A 314 2.38 -17.66 -8.12
CA ILE A 314 2.25 -17.23 -9.52
C ILE A 314 2.77 -15.81 -9.71
N ASN A 315 2.32 -14.85 -8.87
CA ASN A 315 2.75 -13.46 -8.97
C ASN A 315 4.26 -13.28 -8.74
N GLU A 316 4.86 -14.06 -7.85
CA GLU A 316 6.31 -14.06 -7.55
C GLU A 316 7.14 -14.81 -8.60
N TYR A 317 6.51 -15.65 -9.42
CA TYR A 317 7.18 -16.29 -10.57
C TYR A 317 7.29 -15.36 -11.79
N MET A 318 6.42 -14.35 -11.92
CA MET A 318 6.40 -13.50 -13.11
C MET A 318 7.73 -12.78 -13.43
N PRO A 319 8.55 -12.32 -12.46
CA PRO A 319 9.90 -11.84 -12.73
C PRO A 319 10.79 -12.84 -13.49
N GLN A 320 10.69 -14.13 -13.14
CA GLN A 320 11.41 -15.19 -13.85
C GLN A 320 10.88 -15.36 -15.27
N HIS A 321 9.56 -15.31 -15.46
CA HIS A 321 8.95 -15.37 -16.80
C HIS A 321 9.43 -14.24 -17.72
N VAL A 322 9.60 -13.01 -17.20
CA VAL A 322 10.16 -11.89 -17.98
C VAL A 322 11.57 -12.22 -18.50
N VAL A 323 12.41 -12.83 -17.65
CA VAL A 323 13.76 -13.25 -18.04
C VAL A 323 13.72 -14.43 -19.03
N ASP A 324 12.76 -15.35 -18.89
CA ASP A 324 12.56 -16.45 -19.83
C ASP A 324 12.18 -15.94 -21.23
N LEU A 325 11.28 -14.95 -21.32
CA LEU A 325 10.94 -14.27 -22.58
C LEU A 325 12.17 -13.59 -23.21
N LEU A 326 13.03 -12.96 -22.40
CA LEU A 326 14.27 -12.38 -22.90
C LEU A 326 15.19 -13.45 -23.50
N ILE A 327 15.39 -14.56 -22.79
CA ILE A 327 16.24 -15.67 -23.23
C ILE A 327 15.73 -16.25 -24.56
N ASP A 328 14.42 -16.44 -24.67
CA ASP A 328 13.77 -16.93 -25.89
C ASP A 328 14.00 -15.98 -27.08
N ALA A 329 13.83 -14.67 -26.88
CA ALA A 329 14.10 -13.66 -27.91
C ALA A 329 15.57 -13.64 -28.36
N PHE A 330 16.52 -13.80 -27.43
CA PHE A 330 17.93 -13.91 -27.77
C PHE A 330 18.21 -15.17 -28.61
N SER A 331 17.56 -16.29 -28.28
CA SER A 331 17.63 -17.54 -29.05
C SER A 331 17.18 -17.35 -30.50
N GLU A 332 16.01 -16.73 -30.73
CA GLU A 332 15.52 -16.41 -32.08
C GLU A 332 16.50 -15.50 -32.85
N SER A 333 17.11 -14.54 -32.14
CA SER A 333 18.07 -13.62 -32.74
C SER A 333 19.42 -14.27 -33.10
N ASN A 334 19.67 -15.52 -32.68
CA ASN A 334 20.97 -16.21 -32.74
C ASN A 334 22.11 -15.41 -32.06
N ARG A 335 21.78 -14.61 -31.04
CA ARG A 335 22.74 -13.86 -30.21
C ARG A 335 22.83 -14.49 -28.82
N LYS A 336 23.97 -14.30 -28.16
CA LYS A 336 24.15 -14.73 -26.76
C LYS A 336 23.67 -13.63 -25.81
N LEU A 337 22.97 -14.01 -24.75
CA LEU A 337 22.61 -13.12 -23.66
C LEU A 337 23.83 -12.71 -22.83
N ASP A 338 24.79 -13.63 -22.64
CA ASP A 338 26.03 -13.36 -21.91
C ASP A 338 26.79 -12.17 -22.53
N ASN A 339 27.26 -11.24 -21.68
CA ASN A 339 27.93 -9.99 -22.04
C ASN A 339 27.10 -8.98 -22.87
N SER A 340 25.79 -9.19 -23.02
CA SER A 340 24.89 -8.24 -23.68
C SER A 340 24.56 -7.03 -22.80
N THR A 341 24.08 -5.95 -23.42
CA THR A 341 23.56 -4.77 -22.72
C THR A 341 22.04 -4.76 -22.76
N ILE A 342 21.37 -4.73 -21.61
CA ILE A 342 19.91 -4.74 -21.47
C ILE A 342 19.45 -3.39 -20.92
N ALA A 343 18.56 -2.72 -21.64
CA ALA A 343 17.89 -1.51 -21.19
C ALA A 343 16.60 -1.87 -20.44
N LEU A 344 16.44 -1.38 -19.21
CA LEU A 344 15.24 -1.53 -18.40
C LEU A 344 14.51 -0.19 -18.31
N LEU A 345 13.23 -0.18 -18.67
CA LEU A 345 12.35 0.98 -18.58
C LEU A 345 11.32 0.76 -17.47
N GLY A 346 11.46 1.54 -16.39
CA GLY A 346 10.64 1.49 -15.19
C GLY A 346 11.21 0.57 -14.10
N ILE A 347 11.21 1.07 -12.86
CA ILE A 347 11.57 0.32 -11.65
C ILE A 347 10.53 0.48 -10.52
N SER A 348 9.63 1.44 -10.66
CA SER A 348 8.56 1.67 -9.70
C SER A 348 7.61 0.47 -9.64
N TYR A 349 7.09 0.11 -8.46
CA TYR A 349 6.18 -1.05 -8.34
C TYR A 349 4.84 -0.84 -9.06
N LYS A 350 4.46 0.42 -9.29
CA LYS A 350 3.30 0.83 -10.10
C LYS A 350 3.66 2.04 -10.96
N PRO A 351 2.91 2.31 -12.04
CA PRO A 351 3.14 3.48 -12.87
C PRO A 351 3.02 4.80 -12.09
N ASN A 352 3.87 5.75 -12.47
CA ASN A 352 3.75 7.17 -12.15
C ASN A 352 3.93 7.53 -10.66
N VAL A 353 4.78 6.80 -9.94
CA VAL A 353 5.11 7.10 -8.54
C VAL A 353 6.61 7.01 -8.29
N HIS A 354 7.09 7.74 -7.28
CA HIS A 354 8.44 7.61 -6.74
C HIS A 354 8.43 6.55 -5.62
N ASP A 355 8.23 5.27 -5.96
CA ASP A 355 8.19 4.20 -4.96
C ASP A 355 8.56 2.84 -5.54
N VAL A 356 9.55 2.19 -4.92
CA VAL A 356 10.14 0.92 -5.34
C VAL A 356 9.96 -0.20 -4.32
N GLN A 357 9.12 0.00 -3.29
CA GLN A 357 8.86 -1.00 -2.27
C GLN A 357 8.28 -2.29 -2.87
N ILE A 358 8.98 -3.41 -2.67
CA ILE A 358 8.58 -4.74 -3.16
C ILE A 358 8.34 -4.71 -4.69
N ALA A 359 9.11 -3.89 -5.43
CA ALA A 359 8.91 -3.77 -6.87
C ALA A 359 9.36 -5.04 -7.61
N PRO A 360 8.57 -5.59 -8.56
CA PRO A 360 8.97 -6.76 -9.35
C PRO A 360 10.27 -6.54 -10.14
N SER A 361 10.59 -5.28 -10.46
CA SER A 361 11.85 -4.91 -11.12
C SER A 361 13.08 -5.30 -10.30
N GLU A 362 13.00 -5.31 -8.97
CA GLU A 362 14.12 -5.70 -8.12
C GLU A 362 14.51 -7.16 -8.37
N ASP A 363 13.52 -8.05 -8.43
CA ASP A 363 13.74 -9.47 -8.69
C ASP A 363 14.20 -9.72 -10.13
N ILE A 364 13.66 -8.96 -11.11
CA ILE A 364 14.15 -8.98 -12.50
C ILE A 364 15.63 -8.58 -12.56
N ILE A 365 16.02 -7.48 -11.90
CA ILE A 365 17.42 -7.00 -11.84
C ILE A 365 18.32 -8.05 -11.19
N LYS A 366 17.90 -8.65 -10.06
CA LYS A 366 18.64 -9.73 -9.40
C LYS A 366 18.87 -10.92 -10.35
N LEU A 367 17.82 -11.38 -11.03
CA LEU A 367 17.91 -12.48 -11.98
C LEU A 367 18.84 -12.15 -13.16
N LEU A 368 18.73 -10.95 -13.74
CA LEU A 368 19.59 -10.51 -14.83
C LEU A 368 21.06 -10.38 -14.41
N ASN A 369 21.34 -9.89 -13.21
CA ASN A 369 22.71 -9.80 -12.68
C ASN A 369 23.39 -11.19 -12.59
N THR A 370 22.63 -12.29 -12.48
CA THR A 370 23.18 -13.66 -12.54
C THR A 370 23.58 -14.12 -13.95
N LYS A 371 23.18 -13.39 -15.01
CA LYS A 371 23.40 -13.74 -16.41
C LYS A 371 24.60 -13.03 -17.07
N ASN A 372 25.43 -12.34 -16.27
CA ASN A 372 26.59 -11.58 -16.76
C ASN A 372 26.23 -10.57 -17.86
N VAL A 373 25.12 -9.85 -17.68
CA VAL A 373 24.69 -8.76 -18.57
C VAL A 373 25.06 -7.40 -17.98
N LYS A 374 25.09 -6.36 -18.83
CA LYS A 374 25.17 -4.96 -18.41
C LYS A 374 23.77 -4.37 -18.40
N LEU A 375 23.37 -3.72 -17.30
CA LEU A 375 22.07 -3.06 -17.20
C LEU A 375 22.22 -1.55 -17.38
N LYS A 376 21.36 -0.99 -18.24
CA LYS A 376 21.05 0.45 -18.29
C LYS A 376 19.61 0.61 -17.84
N ILE A 377 19.34 1.49 -16.89
CA ILE A 377 18.02 1.57 -16.26
C ILE A 377 17.51 3.01 -16.33
N PHE A 378 16.26 3.19 -16.73
CA PHE A 378 15.59 4.48 -16.67
C PHE A 378 14.22 4.36 -16.04
N ASP A 379 13.96 5.24 -15.08
CA ASP A 379 12.64 5.51 -14.54
C ASP A 379 12.52 7.03 -14.38
N PRO A 380 11.48 7.66 -14.96
CA PRO A 380 11.35 9.12 -14.95
C PRO A 380 11.23 9.72 -13.54
N TYR A 381 10.90 8.92 -12.53
CA TYR A 381 10.80 9.38 -11.16
C TYR A 381 12.14 9.31 -10.43
N PHE A 382 13.07 8.46 -10.85
CA PHE A 382 14.34 8.20 -10.15
C PHE A 382 15.59 8.70 -10.90
N MET A 383 15.43 9.66 -11.83
CA MET A 383 16.53 10.14 -12.67
C MET A 383 17.75 10.58 -11.84
N SER A 384 18.95 10.14 -12.26
CA SER A 384 20.23 10.41 -11.55
C SER A 384 20.37 9.80 -10.15
N GLU A 385 19.38 9.06 -9.64
CA GLU A 385 19.50 8.34 -8.37
C GLU A 385 20.25 7.00 -8.54
N THR A 386 20.64 6.39 -7.42
CA THR A 386 21.11 5.00 -7.40
C THR A 386 20.04 4.14 -6.75
N VAL A 387 19.45 3.21 -7.50
CA VAL A 387 18.39 2.32 -7.01
C VAL A 387 18.79 0.88 -7.31
N PHE A 388 18.60 -0.02 -6.35
CA PHE A 388 19.00 -1.44 -6.45
C PHE A 388 20.48 -1.65 -6.83
N GLY A 389 21.36 -0.70 -6.49
CA GLY A 389 22.78 -0.74 -6.83
C GLY A 389 23.14 -0.26 -8.23
N HIS A 390 22.18 0.26 -9.00
CA HIS A 390 22.39 0.76 -10.36
C HIS A 390 22.07 2.25 -10.43
N LYS A 391 22.93 3.00 -11.15
CA LYS A 391 22.64 4.40 -11.46
C LYS A 391 21.53 4.47 -12.51
N ILE A 392 20.52 5.29 -12.24
CA ILE A 392 19.41 5.52 -13.16
C ILE A 392 19.82 6.60 -14.18
N GLU A 393 19.60 6.30 -15.45
CA GLU A 393 19.88 7.18 -16.58
C GLU A 393 18.97 8.43 -16.57
N ASN A 394 19.36 9.44 -17.34
CA ASN A 394 18.62 10.72 -17.39
C ASN A 394 17.59 10.80 -18.51
N SER A 395 17.64 9.88 -19.48
CA SER A 395 16.69 9.87 -20.59
C SER A 395 16.51 8.46 -21.15
N ILE A 396 15.34 8.21 -21.72
CA ILE A 396 15.02 6.97 -22.45
C ILE A 396 16.07 6.70 -23.55
N SER A 397 16.50 7.75 -24.26
CA SER A 397 17.48 7.66 -25.34
C SER A 397 18.84 7.14 -24.86
N ASP A 398 19.34 7.67 -23.74
CA ASP A 398 20.64 7.25 -23.16
C ASP A 398 20.61 5.80 -22.67
N THR A 399 19.44 5.34 -22.23
CA THR A 399 19.22 3.96 -21.78
C THR A 399 19.18 2.99 -22.95
N ILE A 400 18.48 3.35 -24.03
CA ILE A 400 18.25 2.47 -25.17
C ILE A 400 19.45 2.42 -26.11
N ILE A 401 20.22 3.51 -26.24
CA ILE A 401 21.35 3.56 -27.15
C ILE A 401 22.36 2.43 -26.85
N ASP A 402 22.80 1.74 -27.89
CA ASP A 402 23.73 0.59 -27.83
C ASP A 402 23.24 -0.58 -26.94
N SER A 403 21.95 -0.68 -26.63
CA SER A 403 21.37 -1.86 -25.97
C SER A 403 21.07 -2.98 -26.97
N ASP A 404 21.26 -4.22 -26.55
CA ASP A 404 20.94 -5.42 -27.33
C ASP A 404 19.45 -5.78 -27.23
N ALA A 405 18.83 -5.42 -26.10
CA ALA A 405 17.43 -5.64 -25.80
C ALA A 405 16.88 -4.55 -24.87
N VAL A 406 15.58 -4.27 -24.99
CA VAL A 406 14.84 -3.37 -24.10
C VAL A 406 13.72 -4.13 -23.40
N ILE A 407 13.54 -3.91 -22.11
CA ILE A 407 12.45 -4.46 -21.30
C ILE A 407 11.66 -3.31 -20.71
N ILE A 408 10.37 -3.24 -21.02
CA ILE A 408 9.44 -2.31 -20.38
C ILE A 408 8.82 -3.06 -19.19
N ILE A 409 9.19 -2.66 -17.98
CA ILE A 409 8.74 -3.31 -16.74
C ILE A 409 7.52 -2.54 -16.20
N THR A 410 7.64 -1.22 -16.03
CA THR A 410 6.58 -0.41 -15.42
C THR A 410 5.96 0.53 -16.46
N GLY A 411 4.64 0.49 -16.59
CA GLY A 411 3.91 1.22 -17.61
C GLY A 411 3.71 2.71 -17.33
N HIS A 412 4.78 3.48 -17.14
CA HIS A 412 4.73 4.94 -17.01
C HIS A 412 4.14 5.61 -18.26
N LYS A 413 3.60 6.83 -18.09
CA LYS A 413 3.01 7.61 -19.20
C LYS A 413 4.06 7.94 -20.27
N GLU A 414 5.28 8.21 -19.84
CA GLU A 414 6.44 8.52 -20.67
C GLU A 414 6.79 7.40 -21.65
N PHE A 415 6.32 6.17 -21.42
CA PHE A 415 6.57 5.01 -22.28
C PHE A 415 5.43 4.71 -23.26
N GLU A 416 4.32 5.46 -23.21
CA GLU A 416 3.18 5.26 -24.13
C GLU A 416 3.55 5.58 -25.58
N GLU A 417 4.41 6.56 -25.80
CA GLU A 417 4.87 7.00 -27.11
C GLU A 417 6.31 6.55 -27.40
N LEU A 418 6.73 5.40 -26.87
CA LEU A 418 8.08 4.90 -27.10
C LEU A 418 8.33 4.75 -28.61
N ASN A 419 9.25 5.57 -29.14
CA ASN A 419 9.54 5.59 -30.56
C ASN A 419 10.27 4.31 -30.99
N LEU A 420 9.54 3.34 -31.54
CA LEU A 420 10.10 2.07 -32.01
C LEU A 420 11.14 2.23 -33.14
N GLU A 421 11.23 3.39 -33.81
CA GLU A 421 12.27 3.65 -34.83
C GLU A 421 13.66 3.75 -34.25
N THR A 422 13.79 4.26 -33.02
CA THR A 422 15.09 4.32 -32.34
C THR A 422 15.60 2.92 -32.03
N LEU A 423 14.68 1.99 -31.78
CA LEU A 423 14.99 0.57 -31.62
C LEU A 423 15.37 -0.06 -32.96
N SER A 424 14.58 0.12 -34.03
CA SER A 424 14.82 -0.57 -35.30
C SER A 424 16.11 -0.12 -36.03
N ASN A 425 16.61 1.08 -35.76
CA ASN A 425 17.81 1.64 -36.40
C ASN A 425 19.14 1.20 -35.75
N SER A 426 19.10 0.37 -34.71
CA SER A 426 20.30 -0.24 -34.14
C SER A 426 20.92 -1.24 -35.13
N LYS A 427 22.25 -1.44 -35.11
CA LYS A 427 22.96 -2.30 -36.08
C LYS A 427 22.55 -3.78 -36.04
N ASN A 428 21.79 -4.20 -35.03
CA ASN A 428 21.31 -5.57 -34.83
C ASN A 428 19.77 -5.59 -34.80
N LYS A 429 19.13 -6.74 -35.10
CA LYS A 429 17.68 -6.90 -34.86
C LYS A 429 17.41 -6.64 -33.38
N SER A 430 16.72 -5.55 -33.09
CA SER A 430 16.45 -5.14 -31.72
C SER A 430 15.45 -6.07 -31.05
N ILE A 431 15.72 -6.46 -29.82
CA ILE A 431 14.81 -7.25 -28.98
C ILE A 431 14.00 -6.29 -28.11
N LEU A 432 12.70 -6.51 -28.00
CA LEU A 432 11.80 -5.75 -27.13
C LEU A 432 10.91 -6.71 -26.34
N ILE A 433 10.97 -6.62 -25.00
CA ILE A 433 10.09 -7.33 -24.07
C ILE A 433 9.13 -6.33 -23.44
N ASP A 434 7.82 -6.44 -23.72
CA ASP A 434 6.78 -5.59 -23.12
C ASP A 434 6.02 -6.33 -22.01
N CYS A 435 6.24 -5.94 -20.76
CA CYS A 435 5.54 -6.49 -19.60
C CYS A 435 4.22 -5.77 -19.28
N THR A 436 3.86 -4.73 -20.04
CA THR A 436 2.85 -3.74 -19.64
C THR A 436 1.61 -3.71 -20.52
N GLY A 437 1.69 -4.26 -21.74
CA GLY A 437 0.56 -4.18 -22.68
C GLY A 437 0.56 -2.95 -23.57
N LYS A 438 1.55 -2.05 -23.42
CA LYS A 438 1.56 -0.75 -24.12
C LYS A 438 1.96 -0.84 -25.59
N ILE A 439 2.75 -1.84 -25.98
CA ILE A 439 3.27 -1.93 -27.35
C ILE A 439 2.36 -2.78 -28.21
N ASN A 440 1.91 -2.26 -29.35
CA ASN A 440 1.22 -3.06 -30.35
C ASN A 440 2.21 -4.04 -31.00
N PRO A 441 2.02 -5.37 -30.85
CA PRO A 441 3.00 -6.33 -31.35
C PRO A 441 3.16 -6.32 -32.87
N LYS A 442 2.09 -5.97 -33.62
CA LYS A 442 2.16 -5.87 -35.09
C LYS A 442 3.06 -4.73 -35.52
N ASP A 443 3.00 -3.60 -34.83
CA ASP A 443 3.81 -2.43 -35.13
C ASP A 443 5.29 -2.72 -34.87
N ALA A 444 5.62 -3.38 -33.76
CA ALA A 444 6.98 -3.83 -33.45
C ALA A 444 7.51 -4.82 -34.52
N LYS A 445 6.75 -5.88 -34.83
CA LYS A 445 7.16 -6.89 -35.83
C LYS A 445 7.32 -6.28 -37.23
N SER A 446 6.46 -5.34 -37.64
CA SER A 446 6.56 -4.67 -38.94
C SER A 446 7.85 -3.87 -39.12
N ARG A 447 8.49 -3.47 -38.02
CA ARG A 447 9.77 -2.75 -37.96
C ARG A 447 10.99 -3.69 -37.78
N GLY A 448 10.79 -5.01 -37.87
CA GLY A 448 11.87 -6.00 -37.75
C GLY A 448 12.37 -6.24 -36.32
N ILE A 449 11.62 -5.78 -35.31
CA ILE A 449 11.93 -5.99 -33.89
C ILE A 449 11.52 -7.42 -33.50
N ILE A 450 12.41 -8.13 -32.81
CA ILE A 450 12.08 -9.41 -32.16
C ILE A 450 11.31 -9.07 -30.89
N PHE A 451 10.00 -9.23 -30.95
CA PHE A 451 9.08 -8.81 -29.91
C PHE A 451 8.66 -10.01 -29.06
N ARG A 452 8.67 -9.82 -27.74
CA ARG A 452 7.95 -10.65 -26.78
C ARG A 452 7.12 -9.73 -25.89
N GLY A 453 6.04 -10.26 -25.34
CA GLY A 453 5.31 -9.56 -24.30
C GLY A 453 4.49 -10.51 -23.48
N ILE A 454 4.28 -10.19 -22.21
CA ILE A 454 3.51 -11.06 -21.32
C ILE A 454 2.11 -11.22 -21.88
N GLY A 455 1.70 -12.49 -22.07
CA GLY A 455 0.38 -12.86 -22.55
C GLY A 455 0.12 -12.57 -24.02
N ARG A 456 1.13 -12.35 -24.86
CA ARG A 456 0.94 -11.92 -26.27
C ARG A 456 0.81 -13.05 -27.30
N GLY A 457 0.68 -14.30 -26.90
CA GLY A 457 0.30 -15.40 -27.82
C GLY A 457 1.23 -15.56 -29.03
N ASP A 458 0.67 -15.66 -30.24
CA ASP A 458 1.39 -15.77 -31.54
C ASP A 458 2.35 -14.60 -31.84
N TYR A 459 2.31 -13.54 -31.03
CA TYR A 459 3.27 -12.46 -31.13
C TYR A 459 4.57 -12.71 -30.37
N ILE A 460 4.61 -13.73 -29.50
CA ILE A 460 5.84 -14.24 -28.89
C ILE A 460 6.62 -15.00 -29.95
#